data_AF-A9U724-F1
#
_entry.id   AF-A9U724-F1
#
_cell.length_a   1.000
_cell.length_b   1.000
_cell.length_c   1.000
_cell.angle_alpha   90.00
_cell.angle_beta   90.00
_cell.angle_gamma   90.00
#
_symmetry.space_group_name_H-M   'P 1'
#
loop_
_entity.id
_entity.type
_entity.pdbx_description
1 polymer ?
#
loop_
_entity_poly.entity_id
_entity_poly.type
_entity_poly.pdbx_seq_one_letter_code
_entity_poly.pdbx_strand_id
1 'polypeptide(L)' 'VAIDLIICLLQMPHNHIALAIFVDQFSKQLHLIAIRLDIDAPMLVQVFFNIVSSHHRLSRVIVSD' A
#
# COMPACT_ATOMS: atom_id res chain seq x y z
N VAL A 1 10.34 -1.00 -4.67
CA VAL A 1 9.39 -1.23 -3.56
C VAL A 1 8.70 -2.56 -3.74
N ALA A 2 8.52 -3.32 -2.66
CA ALA A 2 7.62 -4.46 -2.64
C ALA A 2 6.26 -4.01 -2.12
N ILE A 3 5.19 -4.47 -2.77
CA ILE A 3 3.80 -4.21 -2.39
C ILE A 3 3.18 -5.55 -2.02
N ASP A 4 2.39 -5.55 -0.96
CA ASP A 4 1.60 -6.71 -0.53
C ASP A 4 0.25 -6.24 0.04
N LEU A 5 -0.75 -7.11 0.00
CA LEU A 5 -2.11 -6.83 0.46
C LEU A 5 -2.57 -7.88 1.47
N ILE A 6 -2.82 -7.44 2.71
CA ILE A 6 -3.50 -8.29 3.70
C ILE A 6 -4.99 -7.95 3.68
N ILE A 7 -5.82 -8.93 3.32
CA ILE A 7 -7.29 -8.81 3.33
C ILE A 7 -7.89 -9.50 4.56
N CYS A 8 -9.16 -9.21 4.85
CA CYS A 8 -9.95 -9.85 5.92
C CYS A 8 -9.46 -9.57 7.35
N LEU A 9 -8.98 -8.36 7.63
CA LEU A 9 -8.71 -7.93 9.00
C LEU A 9 -10.01 -7.78 9.81
N LEU A 10 -9.91 -7.93 11.14
CA LEU A 10 -11.04 -7.73 12.06
C LEU A 10 -11.68 -6.36 11.76
N GLN A 11 -12.99 -6.37 11.54
CA GLN A 11 -13.73 -5.27 10.92
C GLN A 11 -13.46 -3.92 11.60
N MET A 12 -12.69 -3.04 10.95
CA MET A 12 -12.51 -1.65 11.39
C MET A 12 -13.69 -0.79 10.92
N PRO A 13 -13.98 0.34 11.59
CA PRO A 13 -15.04 1.25 11.16
C PRO A 13 -14.86 1.69 9.68
N HIS A 14 -15.99 1.88 8.99
CA HIS A 14 -16.05 2.31 7.58
C HIS A 14 -15.55 1.29 6.52
N ASN A 15 -15.66 -0.02 6.79
CA ASN A 15 -15.34 -1.08 5.82
C ASN A 15 -13.85 -1.15 5.41
N HIS A 16 -12.96 -0.60 6.25
CA HIS A 16 -11.51 -0.71 6.11
C HIS A 16 -11.04 -2.06 6.65
N ILE A 17 -11.23 -3.12 5.86
CA ILE A 17 -10.90 -4.48 6.28
C ILE A 17 -9.67 -5.06 5.55
N ALA A 18 -8.97 -4.22 4.80
CA ALA A 18 -7.73 -4.57 4.11
C ALA A 18 -6.60 -3.61 4.50
N LEU A 19 -5.36 -4.07 4.38
CA LEU A 19 -4.15 -3.34 4.68
C LEU A 19 -3.20 -3.44 3.50
N ALA A 20 -2.86 -2.30 2.89
CA ALA A 20 -1.78 -2.21 1.93
C ALA A 20 -0.45 -2.05 2.67
N ILE A 21 0.53 -2.85 2.26
CA ILE A 21 1.88 -2.84 2.80
C ILE A 21 2.84 -2.40 1.70
N PHE A 22 3.62 -1.37 1.99
CA PHE A 22 4.68 -0.91 1.10
C PHE A 22 6.02 -1.00 1.82
N VAL A 23 6.94 -1.76 1.24
CA VAL A 23 8.30 -1.92 1.76
C VAL A 23 9.28 -1.33 0.76
N ASP A 24 9.96 -0.25 1.17
CA ASP A 24 11.13 0.22 0.45
C ASP A 24 12.38 -0.50 0.98
N GLN A 25 12.92 -1.40 0.14
CA GLN A 25 14.10 -2.20 0.47
C GLN A 25 15.37 -1.36 0.65
N PHE A 26 15.45 -0.19 -0.01
CA PHE A 26 16.64 0.67 0.06
C PHE A 26 16.64 1.54 1.31
N SER A 27 15.54 2.25 1.60
CA SER A 27 15.44 3.06 2.81
C SER A 27 15.08 2.26 4.06
N LYS A 28 14.73 0.98 3.92
CA LYS A 28 14.22 0.10 4.99
C LYS A 28 12.95 0.66 5.64
N GLN A 29 12.19 1.51 4.93
CA GLN A 29 10.94 2.07 5.42
C GLN A 29 9.76 1.15 5.10
N LEU A 30 8.84 1.07 6.06
CA LEU A 30 7.60 0.32 5.99
C LEU A 30 6.43 1.29 6.10
N HIS A 31 5.51 1.26 5.14
CA HIS A 31 4.25 1.98 5.21
C HIS A 31 3.10 0.98 5.27
N LEU A 32 2.23 1.16 6.28
CA LEU A 32 1.04 0.35 6.50
C LEU A 32 -0.18 1.26 6.37
N ILE A 33 -1.08 0.95 5.45
CA ILE A 33 -2.25 1.79 5.16
C ILE A 33 -3.51 0.94 5.19
N ALA A 34 -4.43 1.31 6.06
CA ALA A 34 -5.77 0.73 6.07
C ALA A 34 -6.52 1.20 4.83
N ILE A 35 -7.04 0.26 4.05
CA ILE A 35 -7.80 0.49 2.83
C ILE A 35 -9.12 -0.27 2.88
N ARG A 36 -10.06 0.13 2.03
CA ARG A 36 -11.32 -0.60 1.87
C ARG A 36 -11.08 -1.89 1.09
N LEU A 37 -11.92 -2.91 1.33
CA LEU A 37 -11.81 -4.20 0.62
C LEU A 37 -12.08 -4.07 -0.88
N ASP A 38 -12.98 -3.16 -1.25
CA ASP A 38 -13.43 -2.92 -2.62
C ASP A 38 -12.50 -1.98 -3.40
N ILE A 39 -11.21 -1.94 -3.05
CA ILE A 39 -10.24 -1.08 -3.71
C ILE A 39 -9.77 -1.72 -5.03
N ASP A 40 -9.88 -0.94 -6.11
CA ASP A 40 -9.38 -1.36 -7.42
C ASP A 40 -7.89 -1.01 -7.59
N ALA A 41 -7.22 -1.70 -8.51
CA ALA A 41 -5.80 -1.50 -8.81
C ALA A 41 -5.42 -0.01 -9.08
N PRO A 42 -6.20 0.79 -9.85
CA PRO A 42 -5.87 2.20 -10.06
C PRO A 42 -5.90 3.03 -8.77
N MET A 43 -6.83 2.73 -7.85
CA MET A 43 -6.92 3.40 -6.56
C MET A 43 -5.72 3.03 -5.67
N LEU A 44 -5.32 1.76 -5.66
CA LEU A 44 -4.12 1.32 -4.94
C LEU A 44 -2.84 1.99 -5.47
N VAL A 45 -2.72 2.12 -6.78
CA VAL A 45 -1.61 2.85 -7.43
C VAL A 45 -1.61 4.31 -7.01
N GLN A 46 -2.77 4.95 -6.95
CA GLN A 46 -2.87 6.34 -6.49
C GLN A 46 -2.45 6.50 -5.02
N VAL A 47 -2.85 5.57 -4.15
CA VAL A 47 -2.42 5.51 -2.74
C VAL A 47 -0.89 5.37 -2.66
N PHE A 48 -0.29 4.49 -3.48
CA PHE A 48 1.15 4.32 -3.57
C PHE A 48 1.87 5.62 -3.93
N PHE A 49 1.43 6.31 -5.00
CA PHE A 49 2.04 7.59 -5.40
C PHE A 49 1.89 8.65 -4.30
N ASN A 50 0.71 8.77 -3.70
CA ASN A 50 0.45 9.78 -2.67
C ASN A 50 1.29 9.57 -1.39
N ILE A 51 1.63 8.34 -1.04
CA ILE A 51 2.28 8.04 0.25
C ILE A 51 3.77 7.75 0.07
N VAL A 52 4.14 6.93 -0.90
CA VAL A 52 5.53 6.49 -1.10
C VAL A 52 6.30 7.48 -1.98
N SER A 53 5.70 7.96 -3.07
CA SER A 53 6.41 8.85 -4.03
C SER A 53 6.45 10.33 -3.61
N SER A 54 5.60 10.74 -2.66
CA SER A 54 5.63 12.10 -2.11
C SER A 54 6.77 12.31 -1.12
N HIS A 55 7.24 11.26 -0.45
CA HIS A 55 8.30 11.32 0.55
C HIS A 55 9.68 10.90 0.00
N HIS A 56 9.74 10.20 -1.15
CA HIS A 56 10.97 9.69 -1.77
C HIS A 56 10.95 9.75 -3.29
N ARG A 57 12.14 9.63 -3.93
CA ARG A 57 12.24 9.42 -5.39
C ARG A 57 11.41 8.20 -5.81
N LEU A 58 10.76 8.29 -6.97
CA LEU A 58 10.00 7.20 -7.57
C LEU A 58 10.81 5.89 -7.62
N SER A 59 10.21 4.81 -7.14
CA SER A 59 10.80 3.48 -7.25
C SER A 59 10.96 3.10 -8.71
N ARG A 60 12.18 2.69 -9.09
CA ARG A 60 12.48 2.20 -10.45
C ARG A 60 11.77 0.87 -10.75
N VAL A 61 11.54 0.06 -9.72
CA VAL A 61 10.93 -1.28 -9.83
C VAL A 61 9.93 -1.47 -8.70
N ILE A 62 8.76 -1.99 -9.06
CA ILE A 62 7.70 -2.42 -8.15
C ILE A 62 7.56 -3.93 -8.32
N VAL A 63 7.50 -4.65 -7.19
CA VAL A 63 7.28 -6.10 -7.14
C VAL A 63 6.00 -6.36 -6.35
N SER A 64 5.10 -7.14 -6.93
CA SER A 64 3.82 -7.61 -6.37
C SER A 64 3.60 -9.03 -6.89
N ASP A 65 2.79 -9.83 -6.20
CA ASP A 65 2.31 -11.14 -6.66
C ASP A 65 1.27 -11.06 -7.80
#